data_AF-A0A3M7LBH2-F1
#
_entry.id   AF-A0A3M7LBH2-F1
#
_cell.length_a   1.000
_cell.length_b   1.000
_cell.length_c   1.000
_cell.angle_alpha   90.00
_cell.angle_beta   90.00
_cell.angle_gamma   90.00
#
_symmetry.space_group_name_H-M   'P 1'
#
loop_
_entity.id
_entity.type
_entity.pdbx_description
1 polymer ?
#
loop_
_entity_poly.entity_id
_entity_poly.type
_entity_poly.pdbx_seq_one_letter_code
_entity_poly.pdbx_strand_id
1 'polypeptide(L)'
;MDYLMASQEITEMIPSIQYELKDSKVQNSYNVIQIFTNHIKNMIRQNDRNILFECIKKMNYIYTNGDKMLKDAIEGIFIYSIDNYTLFCNEEYKKKIFSHISNELQKIHSRQIYSPSI
;
A
#
# COMPACT_ATOMS: atom_id res chain seq x y z
N MET A 1 6.99 12.28 8.37
CA MET A 1 6.99 10.91 8.90
C MET A 1 8.06 10.11 8.19
N ASP A 2 8.90 9.38 8.91
CA ASP A 2 9.93 8.48 8.37
C ASP A 2 9.47 7.02 8.46
N TYR A 3 10.32 6.07 8.05
CA TYR A 3 9.95 4.65 8.05
C TYR A 3 9.71 4.06 9.46
N LEU A 4 10.31 4.62 10.52
CA LEU A 4 10.11 4.15 11.89
C LEU A 4 8.71 4.52 12.37
N MET A 5 8.33 5.78 12.21
CA MET A 5 6.97 6.24 12.51
C MET A 5 5.93 5.52 11.64
N ALA A 6 6.20 5.31 10.35
CA ALA A 6 5.30 4.54 9.48
C ALA A 6 5.13 3.09 9.97
N SER A 7 6.21 2.46 10.44
CA SER A 7 6.15 1.10 11.01
C SER A 7 5.30 1.04 12.28
N GLN A 8 5.36 2.07 13.13
CA GLN A 8 4.52 2.19 14.33
C GLN A 8 3.05 2.32 13.95
N GLU A 9 2.73 3.25 13.05
CA GLU A 9 1.36 3.48 12.54
C GLU A 9 0.73 2.22 11.92
N ILE A 10 1.54 1.41 11.23
CA ILE A 10 1.11 0.12 10.66
C ILE A 10 0.93 -0.93 11.76
N THR A 11 1.83 -0.98 12.74
CA THR A 11 1.77 -1.95 13.86
C THR A 11 0.59 -1.69 14.78
N GLU A 12 0.24 -0.42 15.03
CA GLU A 12 -0.95 -0.06 15.80
C GLU A 12 -2.25 -0.56 15.12
N MET A 13 -2.29 -0.53 13.79
CA MET A 13 -3.42 -1.04 13.01
C MET A 13 -3.42 -2.57 12.92
N ILE A 14 -2.24 -3.20 12.78
CA ILE A 14 -2.08 -4.63 12.58
C ILE A 14 -0.98 -5.14 13.52
N PRO A 15 -1.28 -5.40 14.81
CA PRO A 15 -0.24 -5.77 15.77
C PRO A 15 0.58 -7.02 15.39
N SER A 16 -0.02 -7.96 14.66
CA SER A 16 0.65 -9.17 14.17
C SER A 16 1.75 -8.90 13.14
N ILE A 17 1.70 -7.77 12.42
CA ILE A 17 2.69 -7.42 11.40
C ILE A 17 4.06 -7.05 11.99
N GLN A 18 4.11 -6.78 13.31
CA GLN A 18 5.34 -6.40 14.00
C GLN A 18 6.44 -7.45 13.82
N TYR A 19 6.08 -8.73 13.73
CA TYR A 19 7.04 -9.83 13.63
C TYR A 19 7.74 -9.79 12.27
N GLU A 20 6.99 -9.55 11.20
CA GLU A 20 7.52 -9.40 9.84
C GLU A 20 8.40 -8.15 9.72
N LEU A 21 7.99 -7.04 10.33
CA LEU A 21 8.78 -5.80 10.33
C LEU A 21 10.11 -5.98 11.09
N LYS A 22 10.09 -6.69 12.23
CA LYS A 22 11.28 -6.96 13.06
C LYS A 22 12.22 -8.00 12.46
N ASP A 23 11.70 -9.01 11.75
CA ASP A 23 12.51 -10.08 11.15
C ASP A 23 13.24 -9.63 9.86
N SER A 24 12.84 -8.50 9.28
CA SER A 24 13.52 -7.96 8.10
C SER A 24 14.94 -7.49 8.42
N LYS A 25 15.93 -8.05 7.71
CA LYS A 25 17.35 -7.69 7.83
C LYS A 25 17.66 -6.24 7.43
N VAL A 26 16.74 -5.58 6.71
CA VAL A 26 16.88 -4.21 6.20
C VAL A 26 15.62 -3.43 6.58
N GLN A 27 15.74 -2.52 7.54
CA GLN A 27 14.64 -1.65 7.95
C GLN A 27 14.77 -0.29 7.24
N ASN A 28 13.98 -0.09 6.19
CA ASN A 28 13.87 1.16 5.46
C ASN A 28 12.46 1.35 4.88
N SER A 29 12.19 2.51 4.29
CA SER A 29 10.88 2.86 3.73
C SER A 29 10.37 1.81 2.72
N TYR A 30 11.23 1.32 1.82
CA TYR A 30 10.83 0.32 0.82
C TYR A 30 10.40 -0.99 1.46
N ASN A 31 11.15 -1.49 2.44
CA ASN A 31 10.82 -2.74 3.11
C ASN A 31 9.52 -2.64 3.92
N VAL A 32 9.32 -1.53 4.65
CA VAL A 32 8.08 -1.29 5.43
C VAL A 32 6.87 -1.26 4.51
N ILE A 33 6.95 -0.52 3.40
CA ILE A 33 5.87 -0.43 2.42
C ILE A 33 5.65 -1.77 1.68
N GLN A 34 6.72 -2.53 1.41
CA GLN A 34 6.62 -3.86 0.79
C GLN A 34 5.83 -4.84 1.66
N ILE A 35 6.17 -4.92 2.95
CA ILE A 35 5.49 -5.79 3.92
C ILE A 35 4.01 -5.40 4.00
N PHE A 36 3.73 -4.10 4.15
CA PHE A 36 2.35 -3.64 4.25
C PHE A 36 1.54 -3.86 2.96
N THR A 37 2.16 -3.65 1.79
CA THR A 37 1.55 -3.96 0.48
C THR A 37 1.21 -5.44 0.34
N ASN A 38 2.10 -6.33 0.80
CA ASN A 38 1.85 -7.77 0.77
C ASN A 38 0.63 -8.15 1.63
N HIS A 39 0.47 -7.52 2.79
CA HIS A 39 -0.68 -7.73 3.65
C HIS A 39 -1.98 -7.29 2.95
N ILE A 40 -2.00 -6.09 2.35
CA ILE A 40 -3.14 -5.59 1.56
C ILE A 40 -3.46 -6.52 0.40
N LYS A 41 -2.45 -6.95 -0.36
CA LYS A 41 -2.59 -7.90 -1.46
C LYS A 41 -3.24 -9.21 -1.01
N ASN A 42 -2.82 -9.76 0.12
CA ASN A 42 -3.38 -11.01 0.63
C ASN A 42 -4.86 -10.86 1.00
N MET A 43 -5.22 -9.76 1.67
CA MET A 43 -6.62 -9.44 1.97
C MET A 43 -7.47 -9.31 0.70
N ILE A 44 -6.97 -8.62 -0.32
CA ILE A 44 -7.67 -8.47 -1.62
C ILE A 44 -7.92 -9.84 -2.25
N ARG A 45 -6.88 -10.68 -2.34
CA ARG A 45 -6.97 -12.02 -2.97
C ARG A 45 -7.88 -12.99 -2.23
N GLN A 46 -7.98 -12.86 -0.91
CA GLN A 46 -8.86 -13.66 -0.07
C GLN A 46 -10.27 -13.07 0.04
N ASN A 47 -10.52 -11.90 -0.57
CA ASN A 47 -11.73 -11.10 -0.39
C ASN A 47 -12.02 -10.83 1.10
N ASP A 48 -10.97 -10.75 1.93
CA ASP A 48 -11.06 -10.32 3.32
C ASP A 48 -11.18 -8.79 3.35
N ARG A 49 -12.36 -8.32 3.78
CA ARG A 49 -12.71 -6.90 3.79
C ARG A 49 -12.65 -6.28 5.18
N ASN A 50 -12.29 -7.04 6.21
CA ASN A 50 -12.41 -6.62 7.61
C ASN A 50 -11.70 -5.29 7.88
N ILE A 51 -10.40 -5.23 7.58
CA ILE A 51 -9.58 -4.02 7.76
C ILE A 51 -8.95 -3.53 6.46
N LEU A 52 -9.26 -4.16 5.32
CA LEU A 52 -8.67 -3.85 4.02
C LEU A 52 -8.75 -2.35 3.68
N PHE A 53 -9.93 -1.76 3.79
CA PHE A 53 -10.14 -0.36 3.43
C PHE A 53 -9.45 0.60 4.40
N GLU A 54 -9.33 0.24 5.68
CA GLU A 54 -8.55 1.01 6.65
C GLU A 54 -7.05 0.91 6.35
N CYS A 55 -6.56 -0.24 5.87
CA CYS A 55 -5.18 -0.39 5.44
C CYS A 55 -4.87 0.48 4.21
N ILE A 56 -5.78 0.53 3.23
CA ILE A 56 -5.63 1.42 2.07
C ILE A 56 -5.63 2.89 2.52
N LYS A 57 -6.54 3.29 3.42
CA LYS A 57 -6.52 4.65 4.01
C LYS A 57 -5.23 4.93 4.76
N LYS A 58 -4.68 3.94 5.47
CA LYS A 58 -3.38 4.08 6.14
C LYS A 58 -2.26 4.28 5.13
N MET A 59 -2.28 3.59 3.99
CA MET A 59 -1.34 3.84 2.90
C MET A 59 -1.44 5.28 2.37
N ASN A 60 -2.66 5.82 2.19
CA ASN A 60 -2.85 7.23 1.81
C ASN A 60 -2.30 8.20 2.88
N TYR A 61 -2.53 7.90 4.15
CA TYR A 61 -2.02 8.70 5.27
C TYR A 61 -0.49 8.70 5.29
N ILE A 62 0.13 7.53 5.09
CA ILE A 62 1.59 7.41 5.01
C ILE A 62 2.13 8.20 3.82
N TYR A 63 1.47 8.13 2.66
CA TYR A 63 1.86 8.91 1.50
C TYR A 63 1.78 10.43 1.76
N THR A 64 0.70 10.88 2.41
CA THR A 64 0.46 12.31 2.66
C THR A 64 1.51 12.88 3.62
N ASN A 65 1.83 12.15 4.69
CA ASN A 65 2.68 12.63 5.79
C ASN A 65 4.13 12.12 5.72
N GLY A 66 4.41 11.20 4.80
CA GLY A 66 5.70 10.54 4.62
C GLY A 66 6.78 11.46 4.04
N ASP A 67 8.03 11.14 4.35
CA ASP A 67 9.18 11.68 3.66
C ASP A 67 9.24 11.21 2.21
N LYS A 68 10.20 11.76 1.44
CA LYS A 68 10.36 11.41 0.03
C LYS A 68 10.54 9.90 -0.19
N MET A 69 11.27 9.21 0.69
CA MET A 69 11.56 7.78 0.52
C MET A 69 10.31 6.92 0.72
N LEU A 70 9.42 7.29 1.65
CA LEU A 70 8.12 6.62 1.81
C LEU A 70 7.22 6.88 0.61
N LYS A 71 7.17 8.10 0.10
CA LYS A 71 6.37 8.43 -1.10
C LYS A 71 6.84 7.63 -2.29
N ASP A 72 8.14 7.65 -2.57
CA ASP A 72 8.75 6.88 -3.67
C ASP A 72 8.48 5.38 -3.52
N ALA A 73 8.55 4.83 -2.30
CA ALA A 73 8.24 3.43 -2.03
C ALA A 73 6.75 3.10 -2.27
N ILE A 74 5.82 3.97 -1.86
CA ILE A 74 4.39 3.77 -2.09
C ILE A 74 4.07 3.81 -3.58
N GLU A 75 4.61 4.77 -4.31
CA GLU A 75 4.40 4.87 -5.75
C GLU A 75 4.98 3.67 -6.50
N GLY A 76 6.21 3.27 -6.15
CA GLY A 76 6.94 2.21 -6.83
C GLY A 76 6.53 0.78 -6.45
N ILE A 77 5.92 0.58 -5.26
CA ILE A 77 5.52 -0.75 -4.79
C ILE A 77 4.00 -0.86 -4.78
N PHE A 78 3.33 -0.06 -3.95
CA PHE A 78 1.89 -0.22 -3.70
C PHE A 78 1.05 0.15 -4.93
N ILE A 79 1.30 1.33 -5.50
CA ILE A 79 0.55 1.82 -6.67
C ILE A 79 0.93 1.05 -7.92
N TYR A 80 2.23 0.86 -8.17
CA TYR A 80 2.68 0.12 -9.34
C TYR A 80 2.10 -1.30 -9.42
N SER A 81 1.91 -1.98 -8.27
CA SER A 81 1.43 -3.36 -8.26
C SER A 81 -0.10 -3.52 -8.16
N ILE A 82 -0.88 -2.43 -8.13
CA ILE A 82 -2.33 -2.50 -7.83
C ILE A 82 -3.17 -3.24 -8.84
N ASP A 83 -2.88 -3.07 -10.12
CA ASP A 83 -3.62 -3.81 -11.14
C ASP A 83 -3.34 -5.31 -11.06
N ASN A 84 -2.13 -5.71 -10.64
CA ASN A 84 -1.78 -7.13 -10.50
C ASN A 84 -2.63 -7.80 -9.41
N TYR A 85 -2.72 -7.20 -8.23
CA TYR A 85 -3.49 -7.82 -7.14
C TYR A 85 -5.00 -7.63 -7.28
N THR A 86 -5.47 -6.74 -8.15
CA THR A 86 -6.90 -6.59 -8.49
C THR A 86 -7.31 -7.30 -9.79
N LEU A 87 -6.38 -7.96 -10.50
CA LEU A 87 -6.61 -8.58 -11.81
C LEU A 87 -7.79 -9.57 -11.84
N PHE A 88 -7.97 -10.33 -10.76
CA PHE A 88 -9.03 -11.35 -10.64
C PHE A 88 -10.25 -10.87 -9.84
N CYS A 89 -10.27 -9.61 -9.43
CA CYS A 89 -11.43 -9.02 -8.76
C CYS A 89 -12.54 -8.75 -9.79
N ASN A 90 -13.79 -8.88 -9.37
CA ASN A 90 -14.89 -8.38 -10.17
C ASN A 90 -14.89 -6.83 -10.20
N GLU A 91 -15.58 -6.26 -11.19
CA GLU A 91 -15.61 -4.81 -11.43
C GLU A 91 -16.13 -4.00 -10.23
N GLU A 92 -17.14 -4.51 -9.53
CA GLU A 92 -17.68 -3.83 -8.34
C GLU A 92 -16.63 -3.74 -7.23
N TYR A 93 -15.94 -4.84 -6.96
CA TYR A 93 -14.92 -4.90 -5.93
C TYR A 93 -13.70 -4.06 -6.30
N LYS A 94 -13.28 -4.10 -7.58
CA LYS A 94 -12.20 -3.25 -8.09
C LYS A 94 -12.56 -1.78 -7.89
N LYS A 95 -13.75 -1.33 -8.32
CA LYS A 95 -14.22 0.06 -8.10
C LYS A 95 -14.19 0.45 -6.62
N LYS A 96 -14.61 -0.46 -5.73
CA LYS A 96 -14.58 -0.21 -4.28
C LYS A 96 -13.18 -0.10 -3.71
N ILE A 97 -12.20 -0.88 -4.19
CA ILE A 97 -10.79 -0.75 -3.79
C ILE A 97 -10.25 0.62 -4.23
N PHE A 98 -10.43 0.96 -5.51
CA PHE A 98 -9.92 2.22 -6.07
C PHE A 98 -10.57 3.45 -5.44
N SER A 99 -11.85 3.39 -5.04
CA SER A 99 -12.51 4.51 -4.36
C SER A 99 -11.93 4.84 -2.98
N HIS A 100 -11.14 3.94 -2.39
CA HIS A 100 -10.46 4.18 -1.11
C HIS A 100 -9.02 4.70 -1.28
N ILE A 101 -8.49 4.75 -2.49
CA ILE A 101 -7.18 5.32 -2.79
C ILE A 101 -7.33 6.82 -2.96
N SER A 102 -6.40 7.61 -2.45
CA SER A 102 -6.46 9.07 -2.58
C SER A 102 -6.45 9.50 -4.06
N ASN A 103 -7.09 10.62 -4.36
CA ASN A 103 -7.09 11.19 -5.72
C ASN A 103 -5.67 11.45 -6.26
N GLU A 104 -4.72 11.76 -5.38
CA GLU A 104 -3.32 11.97 -5.74
C GLU A 104 -2.67 10.67 -6.21
N LEU A 105 -2.83 9.59 -5.44
CA LEU A 105 -2.30 8.27 -5.78
C LEU A 105 -3.00 7.66 -7.01
N GLN A 106 -4.30 7.91 -7.20
CA GLN A 106 -5.01 7.53 -8.44
C GLN A 106 -4.47 8.26 -9.68
N LYS A 107 -4.06 9.53 -9.55
CA LYS A 107 -3.41 10.26 -10.65
C LYS A 107 -2.05 9.66 -10.99
N ILE A 108 -1.27 9.25 -9.99
CA ILE A 108 0.03 8.60 -10.18
C ILE A 108 -0.17 7.24 -10.88
N HIS A 109 -1.13 6.44 -10.41
CA HIS A 109 -1.53 5.20 -11.05
C HIS A 109 -1.88 5.39 -12.53
N SER A 110 -2.72 6.38 -12.83
CA SER A 110 -3.11 6.69 -14.21
C SER A 110 -1.89 7.03 -15.07
N ARG A 111 -0.94 7.85 -14.54
CA ARG A 111 0.30 8.18 -15.26
C ARG A 111 1.17 6.95 -15.51
N GLN A 112 1.29 6.03 -14.54
CA GLN A 112 2.06 4.80 -14.69
C GLN A 112 1.49 3.88 -15.78
N ILE A 113 0.16 3.87 -15.97
CA ILE A 113 -0.50 3.10 -17.05
C ILE A 113 -0.33 3.76 -18.42
N TYR A 114 -0.53 5.08 -18.52
CA TYR A 114 -0.54 5.79 -19.80
C TYR A 114 0.85 6.27 -20.25
N SER A 115 1.83 6.21 -19.37
CA SER A 115 3.24 6.44 -19.69
C SER A 115 4.08 5.29 -19.14
N PRO A 116 3.86 4.05 -19.63
CA PRO A 116 4.82 2.99 -19.39
C PRO A 116 6.08 3.43 -20.14
N SER A 117 7.14 3.75 -19.41
CA SER A 117 8.39 4.23 -19.98
C SER A 117 8.77 3.43 -21.23
N ILE A 118 9.03 4.15 -22.33
CA ILE A 118 9.70 3.64 -23.54
C ILE A 118 11.11 3.18 -23.16
#